data_AF-M4YKF6-F1
#
_entry.id   AF-M4YKF6-F1
#
_cell.length_a   1.000
_cell.length_b   1.000
_cell.length_c   1.000
_cell.angle_alpha   90.00
_cell.angle_beta   90.00
_cell.angle_gamma   90.00
#
_symmetry.space_group_name_H-M   'P 1'
#
loop_
_entity.id
_entity.type
_entity.pdbx_description
1 polymer ?
#
loop_
_entity_poly.entity_id
_entity_poly.type
_entity_poly.pdbx_seq_one_letter_code
_entity_poly.pdbx_strand_id
1 'polypeptide(L)' 'MSGTAGHGTKTEICDVDGCNNEAERSLNMKQVAKCSLKLKGGEHRSVHLCKEHYKQYKKDTKSSRAIDAIYD' A
#
# COMPACT_ATOMS: atom_id res chain seq x y z
N MET A 1 25.30 26.24 -1.11
CA MET A 1 24.05 26.20 -0.32
C MET A 1 22.90 26.06 -1.31
N SER A 2 22.42 24.84 -1.58
CA SER A 2 21.30 24.61 -2.50
C SER A 2 20.12 24.09 -1.67
N GLY A 3 19.11 24.92 -1.52
CA GLY A 3 17.98 24.74 -0.61
C GLY A 3 17.20 23.45 -0.89
N THR A 4 16.99 22.65 0.15
CA THR A 4 16.03 21.55 0.13
C THR A 4 14.64 22.14 0.29
N ALA A 5 13.89 22.16 -0.80
CA ALA A 5 12.50 22.59 -0.84
C ALA A 5 11.68 21.83 0.23
N GLY A 6 10.85 22.58 0.96
CA GLY A 6 9.94 22.03 1.95
C GLY A 6 8.98 21.04 1.29
N HIS A 7 9.09 19.78 1.66
CA HIS A 7 8.10 18.78 1.33
C HIS A 7 6.91 19.03 2.25
N GLY A 8 5.89 19.70 1.70
CA GLY A 8 4.60 19.87 2.37
C GLY A 8 4.11 18.53 2.88
N THR A 9 3.82 18.47 4.18
CA THR A 9 3.18 17.35 4.85
C THR A 9 1.76 17.19 4.31
N LYS A 10 1.63 16.62 3.12
CA LYS A 10 0.36 16.07 2.67
C LYS A 10 0.15 14.81 3.48
N THR A 11 -0.78 14.86 4.41
CA THR A 11 -1.26 13.67 5.10
C THR A 11 -2.02 12.85 4.05
N GLU A 12 -1.32 11.91 3.44
CA GLU A 12 -1.91 11.00 2.45
C GLU A 12 -2.93 10.12 3.17
N ILE A 13 -4.10 9.91 2.56
CA ILE A 13 -5.15 9.07 3.10
C ILE A 13 -5.02 7.68 2.49
N CYS A 14 -5.47 6.65 3.21
CA CYS A 14 -5.48 5.30 2.67
C CYS A 14 -6.34 5.21 1.40
N ASP A 15 -5.74 4.68 0.34
CA ASP A 15 -6.36 4.47 -0.97
C ASP A 15 -7.28 3.24 -1.02
N VAL A 16 -7.53 2.55 0.10
CA VAL A 16 -8.39 1.37 0.16
C VAL A 16 -9.86 1.78 0.14
N ASP A 17 -10.66 1.09 -0.68
CA ASP A 17 -12.09 1.34 -0.80
C ASP A 17 -12.80 1.23 0.54
N GLY A 18 -13.51 2.28 0.93
CA GLY A 18 -14.14 2.40 2.26
C GLY A 18 -13.20 2.78 3.42
N CYS A 19 -11.90 3.02 3.20
CA CYS A 19 -10.96 3.43 4.24
C CYS A 19 -10.69 4.94 4.21
N ASN A 20 -10.74 5.64 5.34
CA ASN A 20 -10.35 7.06 5.43
C ASN A 20 -9.26 7.31 6.49
N ASN A 21 -8.53 6.25 6.86
CA ASN A 21 -7.45 6.35 7.84
C ASN A 21 -6.21 7.00 7.21
N GLU A 22 -5.41 7.66 8.06
CA GLU A 22 -4.13 8.23 7.66
C GLU A 22 -3.20 7.13 7.13
N ALA A 23 -2.64 7.36 5.94
CA ALA A 23 -1.69 6.45 5.38
C ALA A 23 -0.31 6.66 6.01
N GLU A 24 0.23 5.59 6.56
CA GLU A 24 1.58 5.59 7.14
C GLU A 24 2.64 5.07 6.16
N ARG A 25 2.22 4.38 5.10
CA ARG A 25 3.11 3.73 4.14
C ARG A 25 2.59 3.83 2.72
N SER A 26 3.53 4.01 1.79
CA SER A 26 3.28 3.99 0.35
C SER A 26 3.84 2.71 -0.25
N LEU A 27 3.04 2.01 -1.07
CA LEU A 27 3.44 0.81 -1.80
C LEU A 27 3.26 1.02 -3.30
N ASN A 28 3.92 0.18 -4.10
CA ASN A 28 3.78 0.24 -5.55
C ASN A 28 2.44 -0.39 -5.97
N MET A 29 1.70 0.26 -6.87
CA MET A 29 0.39 -0.23 -7.35
C MET A 29 0.48 -1.66 -7.88
N LYS A 30 1.58 -2.02 -8.56
CA LYS A 30 1.81 -3.39 -9.08
C LYS A 30 1.83 -4.47 -8.00
N GLN A 31 2.26 -4.14 -6.78
CA GLN A 31 2.31 -5.10 -5.68
C GLN A 31 0.93 -5.24 -5.05
N VAL A 32 0.24 -4.12 -4.84
CA VAL A 32 -1.09 -4.11 -4.24
C VAL A 32 -2.13 -4.70 -5.19
N ALA A 33 -1.97 -4.51 -6.50
CA ALA A 33 -2.81 -5.13 -7.54
C ALA A 33 -2.75 -6.66 -7.58
N LYS A 34 -1.70 -7.27 -7.00
CA LYS A 34 -1.62 -8.74 -6.86
C LYS A 34 -2.35 -9.27 -5.62
N CYS A 35 -2.84 -8.38 -4.77
CA CYS A 35 -3.52 -8.73 -3.54
C CYS A 35 -5.03 -8.53 -3.69
N SER A 36 -5.80 -9.11 -2.79
CA SER A 36 -7.27 -8.99 -2.80
C SER A 36 -7.78 -7.66 -2.23
N LEU A 37 -6.93 -6.64 -2.07
CA LEU A 37 -7.33 -5.35 -1.51
C LEU A 37 -8.08 -4.52 -2.57
N LYS A 38 -9.27 -4.04 -2.21
CA LYS A 38 -10.03 -3.09 -3.03
C LYS A 38 -9.46 -1.69 -2.86
N LEU A 39 -9.08 -1.05 -3.96
CA LEU A 39 -8.58 0.33 -3.96
C LEU A 39 -9.66 1.27 -4.51
N LYS A 40 -9.72 2.50 -4.01
CA LYS A 40 -10.68 3.55 -4.44
C LYS A 40 -10.48 3.99 -5.89
N GLY A 41 -9.37 3.60 -6.53
CA GLY A 41 -9.04 3.97 -7.89
C GLY A 41 -8.56 5.41 -7.96
N GLY A 42 -7.26 5.58 -8.17
CA GLY A 42 -6.64 6.86 -8.50
C GLY A 42 -5.54 6.60 -9.52
N GLU A 43 -5.24 7.58 -10.38
CA GLU A 43 -4.15 7.51 -11.39
C GLU A 43 -2.74 7.47 -10.78
N HIS A 44 -2.61 7.14 -9.50
CA HIS A 44 -1.35 7.15 -8.78
C HIS A 44 -0.58 5.83 -8.99
N ARG A 45 0.70 5.96 -9.37
CA ARG A 45 1.63 4.81 -9.45
C ARG A 45 1.89 4.15 -8.09
N SER A 46 1.72 4.90 -7.01
CA SER A 46 1.86 4.45 -5.64
C SER A 46 0.51 4.48 -4.92
N VAL A 47 0.31 3.52 -4.03
CA VAL A 47 -0.89 3.32 -3.23
C VAL A 47 -0.51 3.53 -1.77
N HIS A 48 -1.26 4.39 -1.09
CA HIS A 48 -1.06 4.74 0.30
C HIS A 48 -1.93 3.85 1.18
N LEU A 49 -1.32 3.16 2.14
CA LEU A 49 -1.98 2.24 3.05
C LEU A 49 -1.80 2.67 4.50
N CYS A 50 -2.88 2.56 5.27
CA CYS A 50 -2.81 2.65 6.72
C CYS A 50 -2.26 1.34 7.33
N LYS A 51 -1.95 1.38 8.63
CA LYS A 51 -1.43 0.22 9.39
C LYS A 51 -2.20 -1.07 9.18
N GLU A 52 -3.53 -0.96 9.15
CA GLU A 52 -4.44 -2.09 9.12
C GLU A 52 -4.41 -2.79 7.76
N HIS A 53 -4.55 -2.01 6.69
CA HIS A 53 -4.48 -2.53 5.32
C HIS A 53 -3.09 -3.00 4.95
N TYR A 54 -2.04 -2.36 5.48
CA TYR A 54 -0.68 -2.86 5.32
C TYR A 54 -0.50 -4.25 5.95
N LYS A 55 -1.12 -4.51 7.12
CA LYS A 55 -1.12 -5.86 7.72
C LYS A 55 -1.90 -6.87 6.88
N GLN A 56 -3.06 -6.50 6.32
CA GLN A 56 -3.83 -7.37 5.44
C GLN A 56 -3.03 -7.70 4.17
N TYR A 57 -2.49 -6.68 3.49
CA TYR A 57 -1.59 -6.84 2.36
C TYR A 57 -0.42 -7.78 2.69
N LYS A 58 0.21 -7.63 3.87
CA LYS A 58 1.32 -8.49 4.30
C LYS A 58 0.87 -9.93 4.56
N LYS A 59 -0.37 -10.16 4.99
CA LYS A 59 -0.94 -11.51 5.16
C LYS A 59 -1.21 -12.15 3.81
N ASP A 60 -1.91 -11.46 2.90
CA ASP A 60 -2.15 -11.93 1.52
C ASP A 60 -0.83 -12.30 0.82
N THR A 61 0.16 -11.40 0.85
CA THR A 61 1.47 -11.63 0.22
C THR A 61 2.36 -12.64 0.93
N LYS A 62 2.13 -12.92 2.23
CA LYS A 62 2.86 -13.95 2.96
C LYS A 62 2.22 -15.32 2.75
N SER A 63 0.89 -15.41 2.74
CA SER A 63 0.16 -16.64 2.40
C SER A 63 0.47 -17.08 0.97
N SER A 64 0.59 -16.15 0.02
CA SER A 64 1.02 -16.47 -1.35
C SER A 64 2.44 -17.05 -1.41
N ARG A 65 3.32 -16.72 -0.45
CA ARG A 65 4.69 -17.27 -0.36
C ARG A 65 4.78 -18.62 0.34
N ALA A 66 3.82 -18.95 1.20
CA ALA A 66 3.82 -20.23 1.92
C ALA A 66 3.30 -21.39 1.05
N ILE A 67 2.42 -21.11 0.08
CA ILE A 67 1.86 -22.12 -0.84
C ILE A 67 2.92 -22.61 -1.84
N ASP A 68 3.85 -21.73 -2.23
CA ASP A 68 4.93 -22.04 -3.19
C ASP A 68 5.99 -22.98 -2.61
N ALA A 69 6.13 -23.04 -1.28
CA ALA A 69 7.13 -23.87 -0.60
C ALA A 69 6.73 -25.36 -0.46
N ILE A 70 5.53 -25.75 -0.92
CA ILE A 70 5.02 -27.13 -0.79
C ILE A 70 5.18 -27.92 -2.11
N TYR A 71 5.59 -27.27 -3.21
CA TYR A 71 5.77 -27.90 -4.53
C TYR A 71 7.23 -27.89 -5.02
N ASP A 72 8.20 -28.16 -4.13
CA ASP A 72 9.57 -28.53 -4.50
C ASP A 72 9.92 -29.92 -3.93
#